data_AF-A0A2W4I656-F1
#
_entry.id   AF-A0A2W4I656-F1
#
_cell.length_a   1.000
_cell.length_b   1.000
_cell.length_c   1.000
_cell.angle_alpha   90.00
_cell.angle_beta   90.00
_cell.angle_gamma   90.00
#
_symmetry.space_group_name_H-M   'P 1'
#
loop_
_entity.id
_entity.type
_entity.pdbx_description
1 polymer ?
#
loop_
_entity_poly.entity_id
_entity_poly.type
_entity_poly.pdbx_seq_one_letter_code
_entity_poly.pdbx_strand_id
1 'polypeptide(L)'
;MILDKLHHEKFENREGFNEFLIYGNRNEELVEYIKMVLKDYERVGCYKMLSAELITDEREIDISKYEMEKFSYKKNLKGILENTRSINDSRYNLLKVVFEISIAGNNGEIERKEKEVHLLLPKPYNKYYYLINGKKLYPIYQVVDNSTYNKDNNTTVIVKTLRSPLKIVKSNVEIEDTNKNIWNLTRYTYEISYGKKDNKINPALYYFAKDGFVEGLHYLDAGDFIRLRKYDLDYNNPELVEKYACFKLNNVMYCHVDKERLTNDPYIQAIVVMLKESITNKDNLNIFEKEHWLKKLGKLFTTSPMAENQKKKGNTSLNSFEISLDLITQEILKLKPENKADSYAILRWVLQNFNELAYKDNFDLANKRIRIAEYLAAEVVNIISTKLYGLLKCNKITMKELENALSIKPNILIFKMQESILLRYDNAVNDMTVFSALKYTTKGISTQGNKTNQIPESSRRIYPSHMGRLDVNTSSNGDPGLTGNLCPISDMKTTFFDNDVEEPENYRLELKELLYNNDDYKNPFKSDFVMDLKECFIDKNELYCTILELVKERDSLAENILSNMVEETNKLLIKSTKYNTMETLKEGFNPINDLNIIPKTVEKVKSRDILQILVKRKRNI
;
A
#
# COMPACT_ATOMS: atom_id res chain seq x y z
N MET A 1 -27.45 33.74 -12.40
CA MET A 1 -27.80 34.57 -13.58
C MET A 1 -26.79 34.52 -14.72
N ILE A 2 -25.52 34.96 -14.61
CA ILE A 2 -24.56 34.83 -15.74
C ILE A 2 -24.06 33.38 -15.92
N LEU A 3 -23.89 32.62 -14.83
CA LEU A 3 -23.62 31.17 -14.90
C LEU A 3 -24.82 30.37 -15.45
N ASP A 4 -26.06 30.79 -15.16
CA ASP A 4 -27.25 30.21 -15.78
C ASP A 4 -27.39 30.63 -17.25
N LYS A 5 -26.94 31.84 -17.60
CA LYS A 5 -26.84 32.27 -19.00
C LYS A 5 -25.74 31.54 -19.77
N LEU A 6 -24.58 31.25 -19.18
CA LEU A 6 -23.58 30.33 -19.76
C LEU A 6 -24.17 28.91 -19.91
N HIS A 7 -25.08 28.50 -19.02
CA HIS A 7 -25.86 27.25 -19.07
C HIS A 7 -27.12 27.29 -19.95
N HIS A 8 -27.53 28.44 -20.49
CA HIS A 8 -28.71 28.55 -21.36
C HIS A 8 -28.41 29.09 -22.76
N GLU A 9 -27.32 29.84 -22.94
CA GLU A 9 -26.78 30.17 -24.24
C GLU A 9 -26.03 28.94 -24.75
N LYS A 10 -26.60 28.31 -25.78
CA LYS A 10 -25.97 27.24 -26.55
C LYS A 10 -24.76 27.84 -27.27
N PHE A 11 -23.62 27.89 -26.62
CA PHE A 11 -22.35 27.94 -27.35
C PHE A 11 -22.28 26.67 -28.20
N GLU A 12 -22.16 26.82 -29.52
CA GLU A 12 -22.07 25.68 -30.47
C GLU A 12 -20.92 24.71 -30.13
N ASN A 13 -19.95 25.14 -29.31
CA ASN A 13 -18.80 24.35 -28.83
C ASN A 13 -18.88 24.01 -27.32
N ARG A 14 -20.07 23.70 -26.79
CA ARG A 14 -20.23 23.28 -25.37
C ARG A 14 -19.45 22.02 -25.02
N GLU A 15 -19.18 21.17 -26.01
CA GLU A 15 -18.56 19.86 -25.86
C GLU A 15 -17.10 19.90 -25.35
N GLY A 16 -16.51 21.10 -25.14
CA GLY A 16 -15.12 21.24 -24.70
C GLY A 16 -14.89 21.56 -23.22
N PHE A 17 -15.90 22.00 -22.44
CA PHE A 17 -15.66 22.40 -21.04
C PHE A 17 -15.64 21.20 -20.09
N ASN A 18 -14.61 21.13 -19.25
CA ASN A 18 -14.45 20.09 -18.26
C ASN A 18 -15.34 20.35 -17.03
N GLU A 19 -16.53 19.75 -17.04
CA GLU A 19 -17.48 19.85 -15.94
C GLU A 19 -16.97 19.20 -14.65
N PHE A 20 -16.14 18.15 -14.74
CA PHE A 20 -15.54 17.50 -13.59
C PHE A 20 -14.67 18.48 -12.77
N LEU A 21 -13.89 19.34 -13.43
CA LEU A 21 -13.08 20.36 -12.74
C LEU A 21 -13.91 21.47 -12.09
N ILE A 22 -15.08 21.78 -12.62
CA ILE A 22 -15.88 22.94 -12.15
C ILE A 22 -16.95 22.50 -11.14
N TYR A 23 -17.61 21.38 -11.41
CA TYR A 23 -18.79 20.89 -10.69
C TYR A 23 -18.57 19.52 -10.04
N GLY A 24 -17.37 18.94 -10.11
CA GLY A 24 -17.06 17.63 -9.54
C GLY A 24 -17.46 17.48 -8.08
N ASN A 25 -17.76 16.25 -7.68
CA ASN A 25 -18.42 15.93 -6.42
C ASN A 25 -17.48 15.91 -5.21
N ARG A 26 -16.89 17.08 -4.93
CA ARG A 26 -15.82 17.26 -3.93
C ARG A 26 -16.28 16.92 -2.50
N ASN A 27 -17.57 17.07 -2.19
CA ASN A 27 -18.09 16.87 -0.85
C ASN A 27 -18.42 15.41 -0.57
N GLU A 28 -19.01 14.68 -1.51
CA GLU A 28 -19.27 13.24 -1.33
C GLU A 28 -17.96 12.46 -1.22
N GLU A 29 -16.97 12.76 -2.07
CA GLU A 29 -15.62 12.20 -1.95
C GLU A 29 -15.00 12.47 -0.57
N LEU A 30 -15.19 13.67 -0.02
CA LEU A 30 -14.71 14.02 1.31
C LEU A 30 -15.36 13.15 2.39
N VAL A 31 -16.68 12.92 2.33
CA VAL A 31 -17.36 12.06 3.30
C VAL A 31 -16.80 10.64 3.25
N GLU A 32 -16.65 10.06 2.06
CA GLU A 32 -16.11 8.71 1.90
C GLU A 32 -14.67 8.60 2.39
N TYR A 33 -13.81 9.56 2.05
CA TYR A 33 -12.44 9.60 2.58
C TYR A 33 -12.40 9.72 4.10
N ILE A 34 -13.27 10.52 4.73
CA ILE A 34 -13.34 10.57 6.20
C ILE A 34 -13.80 9.22 6.79
N LYS A 35 -14.75 8.53 6.16
CA LYS A 35 -15.17 7.18 6.58
C LYS A 35 -14.01 6.19 6.49
N MET A 36 -13.26 6.19 5.38
CA MET A 36 -12.07 5.33 5.22
C MET A 36 -11.02 5.61 6.29
N VAL A 37 -10.79 6.88 6.60
CA VAL A 37 -9.83 7.31 7.61
C VAL A 37 -10.24 6.87 9.02
N LEU A 38 -11.53 6.84 9.32
CA LEU A 38 -12.06 6.25 10.55
C LEU A 38 -11.99 4.71 10.52
N LYS A 39 -12.14 4.09 9.36
CA LYS A 39 -12.04 2.63 9.19
C LYS A 39 -10.61 2.12 9.44
N ASP A 40 -9.59 2.97 9.31
CA ASP A 40 -8.22 2.62 9.68
C ASP A 40 -8.07 2.16 11.14
N TYR A 41 -8.98 2.51 12.06
CA TYR A 41 -8.97 1.97 13.43
C TYR A 41 -9.11 0.44 13.47
N GLU A 42 -9.84 -0.16 12.51
CA GLU A 42 -10.04 -1.61 12.45
C GLU A 42 -8.72 -2.39 12.27
N ARG A 43 -7.69 -1.74 11.71
CA ARG A 43 -6.36 -2.34 11.51
C ARG A 43 -5.63 -2.67 12.81
N VAL A 44 -6.03 -2.09 13.95
CA VAL A 44 -5.49 -2.44 15.27
C VAL A 44 -6.15 -3.72 15.82
N GLY A 45 -7.26 -4.17 15.23
CA GLY A 45 -7.99 -5.39 15.58
C GLY A 45 -8.93 -5.27 16.78
N CYS A 46 -8.77 -4.25 17.63
CA CYS A 46 -9.64 -4.00 18.79
C CYS A 46 -10.87 -3.12 18.50
N TYR A 47 -11.01 -2.64 17.27
CA TYR A 47 -12.11 -1.80 16.83
C TYR A 47 -12.83 -2.45 15.66
N LYS A 48 -14.16 -2.29 15.63
CA LYS A 48 -15.00 -2.64 14.49
C LYS A 48 -16.01 -1.52 14.24
N MET A 49 -16.04 -0.98 13.03
CA MET A 49 -17.02 0.02 12.64
C MET A 49 -18.36 -0.66 12.33
N LEU A 50 -19.39 -0.35 13.10
CA LEU A 50 -20.72 -0.94 12.92
C LEU A 50 -21.56 -0.16 11.91
N SER A 51 -21.52 1.17 11.99
CA SER A 51 -22.30 2.05 11.11
C SER A 51 -21.64 3.42 10.94
N ALA A 52 -21.91 4.06 9.81
CA ALA A 52 -21.49 5.41 9.50
C ALA A 52 -22.64 6.13 8.77
N GLU A 53 -23.34 7.01 9.48
CA GLU A 53 -24.53 7.72 9.00
C GLU A 53 -24.21 9.20 8.80
N LEU A 54 -24.59 9.75 7.65
CA LEU A 54 -24.44 11.17 7.33
C LEU A 54 -25.79 11.86 7.49
N ILE A 55 -25.89 12.74 8.48
CA ILE A 55 -27.06 13.59 8.73
C ILE A 55 -26.84 14.91 8.00
N THR A 56 -27.70 15.19 7.01
CA THR A 56 -27.61 16.38 6.15
C THR A 56 -28.63 17.47 6.49
N ASP A 57 -29.69 17.13 7.24
CA ASP A 57 -30.65 18.12 7.73
C ASP A 57 -30.01 18.92 8.89
N GLU A 58 -29.73 20.19 8.61
CA GLU A 58 -29.11 21.11 9.57
C GLU A 58 -29.98 21.35 10.81
N ARG A 59 -31.29 21.08 10.74
CA ARG A 59 -32.22 21.21 11.87
C ARG A 59 -32.02 20.14 12.94
N GLU A 60 -31.49 18.98 12.55
CA GLU A 60 -31.17 17.87 13.44
C GLU A 60 -29.80 18.03 14.10
N ILE A 61 -29.01 19.01 13.65
CA ILE A 61 -27.64 19.25 14.12
C ILE A 61 -27.63 20.39 15.14
N ASP A 62 -27.51 20.04 16.42
CA ASP A 62 -27.24 21.02 17.47
C ASP A 62 -25.75 21.41 17.49
N ILE A 63 -25.41 22.50 16.78
CA ILE A 63 -24.04 23.03 16.69
C ILE A 63 -23.52 23.47 18.06
N SER A 64 -24.39 24.03 18.93
CA SER A 64 -23.99 24.47 20.27
C SER A 64 -23.40 23.30 21.07
N LYS A 65 -23.94 22.08 20.92
CA LYS A 65 -23.40 20.86 21.53
C LYS A 65 -21.94 20.59 21.18
N TYR A 66 -21.54 20.90 19.96
CA TYR A 66 -20.21 20.61 19.43
C TYR A 66 -19.23 21.79 19.61
N GLU A 67 -19.73 23.02 19.71
CA GLU A 67 -18.93 24.20 20.11
C GLU A 67 -18.65 24.24 21.63
N MET A 68 -19.52 23.63 22.45
CA MET A 68 -19.47 23.61 23.91
C MET A 68 -18.20 22.96 24.51
N GLU A 69 -17.46 22.12 23.78
CA GLU A 69 -16.19 21.56 24.27
C GLU A 69 -15.14 22.65 24.60
N LYS A 70 -15.21 23.83 23.96
CA LYS A 70 -14.36 25.00 24.27
C LYS A 70 -14.62 25.58 25.68
N PHE A 71 -15.79 25.36 26.27
CA PHE A 71 -16.23 26.02 27.51
C PHE A 71 -16.38 25.07 28.72
N SER A 72 -15.99 23.82 28.55
CA SER A 72 -16.05 22.74 29.56
C SER A 72 -15.35 23.07 30.90
N TYR A 73 -14.49 24.08 30.94
CA TYR A 73 -13.81 24.57 32.15
C TYR A 73 -14.64 25.53 33.03
N LYS A 74 -15.81 26.00 32.59
CA LYS A 74 -16.65 26.92 33.37
C LYS A 74 -18.03 26.31 33.63
N LYS A 75 -18.16 25.54 34.73
CA LYS A 75 -19.43 24.95 35.21
C LYS A 75 -20.61 25.96 35.24
N ASN A 76 -20.31 27.24 35.49
CA ASN A 76 -21.30 28.30 35.66
C ASN A 76 -21.91 28.83 34.35
N LEU A 77 -21.35 28.51 33.18
CA LEU A 77 -21.86 28.95 31.88
C LEU A 77 -22.72 27.91 31.17
N LYS A 78 -22.77 26.67 31.68
CA LYS A 78 -23.44 25.55 31.01
C LYS A 78 -24.94 25.80 30.79
N GLY A 79 -25.65 26.29 31.80
CA GLY A 79 -27.09 26.61 31.69
C GLY A 79 -27.44 27.87 30.88
N ILE A 80 -26.49 28.80 30.70
CA ILE A 80 -26.66 29.97 29.82
C ILE A 80 -26.39 29.56 28.36
N LEU A 81 -25.45 28.65 28.15
CA LEU A 81 -25.04 28.13 26.84
C LEU A 81 -26.01 27.10 26.27
N GLU A 82 -26.63 26.24 27.09
CA GLU A 82 -27.71 25.33 26.68
C GLU A 82 -28.94 26.09 26.14
N ASN A 83 -29.13 27.35 26.56
CA ASN A 83 -30.22 28.22 26.13
C ASN A 83 -29.80 29.27 25.08
N THR A 84 -28.53 29.30 24.65
CA THR A 84 -28.07 30.23 23.61
C THR A 84 -27.70 29.46 22.33
N ARG A 85 -28.38 29.82 21.24
CA ARG A 85 -28.01 29.34 19.91
C ARG A 85 -26.94 30.25 19.35
N SER A 86 -25.82 29.65 18.95
CA SER A 86 -24.78 30.34 18.20
C SER A 86 -25.36 30.84 16.87
N ILE A 87 -25.37 32.17 16.64
CA ILE A 87 -25.73 32.78 15.34
C ILE A 87 -24.50 32.74 14.44
N ASN A 88 -23.86 31.58 14.32
CA ASN A 88 -22.76 31.39 13.40
C ASN A 88 -23.34 30.97 12.04
N ASP A 89 -23.23 31.84 11.04
CA ASP A 89 -23.61 31.57 9.65
C ASP A 89 -22.65 30.54 9.05
N SER A 90 -22.82 29.28 9.41
CA SER A 90 -22.01 28.19 8.91
C SER A 90 -22.88 27.00 8.56
N ARG A 91 -22.48 26.26 7.54
CA ARG A 91 -23.25 25.13 7.04
C ARG A 91 -22.49 23.84 7.19
N TYR A 92 -23.14 22.85 7.80
CA TYR A 92 -22.51 21.61 8.20
C TYR A 92 -23.40 20.40 7.91
N ASN A 93 -22.76 19.27 7.66
CA ASN A 93 -23.33 17.94 7.81
C ASN A 93 -22.73 17.30 9.07
N LEU A 94 -23.44 16.35 9.67
CA LEU A 94 -22.95 15.59 10.83
C LEU A 94 -22.73 14.13 10.41
N LEU A 95 -21.49 13.67 10.49
CA LEU A 95 -21.15 12.26 10.34
C LEU A 95 -21.17 11.60 11.73
N LYS A 96 -22.09 10.66 11.93
CA LYS A 96 -22.21 9.83 13.13
C LYS A 96 -21.66 8.43 12.82
N VAL A 97 -20.63 8.01 13.55
CA VAL A 97 -20.01 6.69 13.38
C VAL A 97 -20.06 5.93 14.69
N VAL A 98 -20.49 4.66 14.65
CA VAL A 98 -20.56 3.79 15.81
C VAL A 98 -19.47 2.73 15.72
N PHE A 99 -18.63 2.66 16.75
CA PHE A 99 -17.60 1.64 16.89
C PHE A 99 -17.94 0.65 18.01
N GLU A 100 -17.73 -0.63 17.75
CA GLU A 100 -17.57 -1.66 18.77
C GLU A 100 -16.08 -1.72 19.14
N ILE A 101 -15.78 -1.60 20.44
CA ILE A 101 -14.45 -1.77 21.02
C ILE A 101 -14.43 -3.11 21.74
N SER A 102 -13.45 -3.95 21.41
CA SER A 102 -13.28 -5.26 22.06
C SER A 102 -11.90 -5.38 22.69
N ILE A 103 -11.84 -5.81 23.95
CA ILE A 103 -10.58 -6.09 24.65
C ILE A 103 -10.69 -7.41 25.43
N ALA A 104 -9.63 -8.21 25.40
CA ALA A 104 -9.55 -9.41 26.23
C ALA A 104 -9.34 -9.01 27.69
N GLY A 105 -10.31 -9.33 28.56
CA GLY A 105 -10.24 -9.11 29.99
C GLY A 105 -9.26 -10.07 30.67
N ASN A 106 -8.93 -9.79 31.93
CA ASN A 106 -7.96 -10.57 32.71
C ASN A 106 -8.40 -12.05 32.93
N ASN A 107 -9.70 -12.34 32.81
CA ASN A 107 -10.27 -13.68 32.99
C ASN A 107 -10.46 -14.43 31.65
N GLY A 108 -10.01 -13.87 30.53
CA GLY A 108 -10.25 -14.41 29.18
C GLY A 108 -11.60 -14.03 28.57
N GLU A 109 -12.51 -13.42 29.34
CA GLU A 109 -13.75 -12.84 28.81
C GLU A 109 -13.46 -11.58 27.98
N ILE A 110 -14.06 -11.49 26.79
CA ILE A 110 -13.91 -10.33 25.92
C ILE A 110 -14.91 -9.25 26.39
N GLU A 111 -14.39 -8.15 26.93
CA GLU A 111 -15.18 -6.97 27.22
C GLU A 111 -15.47 -6.24 25.91
N ARG A 112 -16.75 -5.96 25.65
CA ARG A 112 -17.22 -5.23 24.47
C ARG A 112 -17.95 -3.97 24.89
N LYS A 113 -17.69 -2.87 24.17
CA LYS A 113 -18.36 -1.60 24.41
C LYS A 113 -18.56 -0.84 23.13
N GLU A 114 -19.73 -0.24 22.98
CA GLU A 114 -20.02 0.65 21.87
C GLU A 114 -19.64 2.10 22.20
N LYS A 115 -19.11 2.82 21.20
CA LYS A 115 -18.80 4.23 21.31
C LYS A 115 -19.16 4.96 20.02
N GLU A 116 -19.89 6.06 20.18
CA GLU A 116 -20.23 6.97 19.09
C GLU A 116 -19.14 8.03 18.91
N VAL A 117 -18.82 8.31 17.65
CA VAL A 117 -17.94 9.38 17.20
C VAL A 117 -18.75 10.30 16.30
N HIS A 118 -18.71 11.61 16.61
CA HIS A 118 -19.40 12.64 15.85
C HIS A 118 -18.37 13.55 15.18
N LEU A 119 -18.52 13.81 13.89
CA LEU A 119 -17.70 14.76 13.15
C LEU A 119 -18.56 15.71 12.33
N LEU A 120 -18.32 17.01 12.46
CA LEU A 120 -18.90 18.04 11.64
C LEU A 120 -18.10 18.17 10.34
N LEU A 121 -18.78 17.94 9.23
CA LEU A 121 -18.25 18.09 7.88
C LEU A 121 -18.82 19.37 7.25
N PRO A 122 -18.04 20.10 6.43
CA PRO A 122 -18.55 21.29 5.77
C PRO A 122 -19.66 20.92 4.79
N LYS A 123 -20.72 21.75 4.69
CA LYS A 123 -21.76 21.60 3.68
C LYS A 123 -21.61 22.69 2.62
N PRO A 124 -21.65 22.35 1.32
CA PRO A 124 -21.55 23.35 0.26
C PRO A 124 -22.74 24.32 0.32
N TYR A 125 -22.45 25.62 0.29
CA TYR A 125 -23.45 26.69 0.32
C TYR A 125 -23.93 27.06 -1.09
N ASN A 126 -23.06 26.96 -2.10
CA ASN A 126 -23.40 27.18 -3.51
C ASN A 126 -22.28 26.60 -4.40
N LYS A 127 -22.56 25.51 -5.13
CA LYS A 127 -21.60 24.77 -5.96
C LYS A 127 -20.40 24.27 -5.14
N TYR A 128 -19.27 24.99 -5.17
CA TYR A 128 -18.01 24.63 -4.50
C TYR A 128 -17.64 25.53 -3.31
N TYR A 129 -18.49 26.50 -2.95
CA TYR A 129 -18.23 27.37 -1.80
C TYR A 129 -18.68 26.75 -0.48
N TYR A 130 -17.88 26.92 0.56
CA TYR A 130 -18.22 26.65 1.94
C TYR A 130 -18.53 27.96 2.67
N LEU A 131 -19.54 27.92 3.53
CA LEU A 131 -19.85 29.03 4.44
C LEU A 131 -19.40 28.60 5.84
N ILE A 132 -18.36 29.25 6.36
CA ILE A 132 -17.80 28.96 7.68
C ILE A 132 -17.59 30.27 8.44
N ASN A 133 -18.23 30.41 9.60
CA ASN A 133 -18.26 31.60 10.44
C ASN A 133 -18.61 32.88 9.66
N GLY A 134 -19.64 32.81 8.80
CA GLY A 134 -20.09 33.91 7.95
C GLY A 134 -19.15 34.25 6.79
N LYS A 135 -18.03 33.53 6.64
CA LYS A 135 -17.08 33.77 5.55
C LYS A 135 -17.30 32.77 4.42
N LYS A 136 -17.39 33.29 3.20
CA LYS A 136 -17.46 32.51 1.97
C LYS A 136 -16.05 32.05 1.58
N LEU A 137 -15.81 30.76 1.66
CA LEU A 137 -14.54 30.11 1.39
C LEU A 137 -14.67 29.17 0.19
N TYR A 138 -13.60 28.96 -0.56
CA TYR A 138 -13.54 27.90 -1.57
C TYR A 138 -12.21 27.15 -1.50
N PRO A 139 -12.22 25.82 -1.69
CA PRO A 139 -11.00 25.03 -1.83
C PRO A 139 -10.39 25.25 -3.22
N ILE A 140 -9.06 25.25 -3.30
CA ILE A 140 -8.32 25.22 -4.57
C ILE A 140 -7.71 23.85 -4.81
N TYR A 141 -7.49 23.49 -6.07
CA TYR A 141 -6.85 22.21 -6.42
C TYR A 141 -5.40 22.18 -5.95
N GLN A 142 -4.99 21.05 -5.37
CA GLN A 142 -3.59 20.78 -5.10
C GLN A 142 -3.03 19.83 -6.17
N VAL A 143 -2.00 20.24 -6.89
CA VAL A 143 -1.28 19.40 -7.86
C VAL A 143 -0.21 18.58 -7.13
N VAL A 144 -0.27 17.26 -7.25
CA VAL A 144 0.60 16.30 -6.57
C VAL A 144 1.06 15.20 -7.52
N ASP A 145 2.15 14.52 -7.18
CA ASP A 145 2.62 13.32 -7.88
C ASP A 145 1.61 12.17 -7.75
N ASN A 146 1.51 11.31 -8.77
CA ASN A 146 0.53 10.21 -8.84
C ASN A 146 0.69 9.24 -7.66
N SER A 147 1.83 8.55 -7.64
CA SER A 147 2.16 7.51 -6.65
C SER A 147 3.52 7.79 -6.01
N THR A 148 4.53 8.05 -6.84
CA THR A 148 5.92 8.25 -6.42
C THR A 148 6.53 9.52 -7.00
N TYR A 149 7.56 10.04 -6.34
CA TYR A 149 8.48 11.01 -6.92
C TYR A 149 9.92 10.63 -6.59
N ASN A 150 10.85 11.01 -7.46
CA ASN A 150 12.27 10.74 -7.27
C ASN A 150 13.03 11.96 -6.71
N LYS A 151 14.19 11.73 -6.11
CA LYS A 151 15.11 12.75 -5.61
C LYS A 151 16.56 12.33 -5.82
N ASP A 152 17.48 13.28 -5.61
CA ASP A 152 18.92 13.04 -5.50
C ASP A 152 19.48 12.34 -6.75
N ASN A 153 19.24 12.90 -7.94
CA ASN A 153 19.66 12.33 -9.23
C ASN A 153 19.26 10.86 -9.41
N ASN A 154 17.98 10.55 -9.18
CA ASN A 154 17.40 9.22 -9.39
C ASN A 154 17.96 8.13 -8.46
N THR A 155 18.53 8.52 -7.31
CA THR A 155 19.00 7.57 -6.28
C THR A 155 17.99 7.34 -5.17
N THR A 156 16.95 8.18 -5.07
CA THR A 156 15.91 8.08 -4.05
C THR A 156 14.53 8.03 -4.72
N VAL A 157 13.71 7.04 -4.37
CA VAL A 157 12.29 6.94 -4.76
C VAL A 157 11.43 7.05 -3.50
N ILE A 158 10.41 7.92 -3.54
CA ILE A 158 9.52 8.16 -2.41
C ILE A 158 8.09 7.90 -2.83
N VAL A 159 7.44 6.94 -2.15
CA VAL A 159 5.99 6.72 -2.26
C VAL A 159 5.27 7.72 -1.38
N LYS A 160 4.30 8.40 -1.98
CA LYS A 160 3.49 9.40 -1.30
C LYS A 160 2.32 8.73 -0.59
N THR A 161 2.25 8.90 0.73
CA THR A 161 1.11 8.51 1.56
C THR A 161 0.62 9.72 2.35
N LEU A 162 -0.59 9.66 2.90
CA LEU A 162 -1.11 10.74 3.75
C LEU A 162 -0.51 10.73 5.15
N ARG A 163 0.12 9.62 5.54
CA ARG A 163 0.76 9.43 6.84
C ARG A 163 2.27 9.59 6.72
N SER A 164 2.94 8.46 6.52
CA SER A 164 4.40 8.34 6.52
C SER A 164 4.88 7.94 5.13
N PRO A 165 5.63 8.79 4.41
CA PRO A 165 6.12 8.44 3.09
C PRO A 165 7.08 7.26 3.17
N LEU A 166 7.04 6.36 2.17
CA LEU A 166 7.98 5.26 2.07
C LEU A 166 9.16 5.71 1.21
N LYS A 167 10.33 5.94 1.84
CA LYS A 167 11.53 6.44 1.16
C LYS A 167 12.56 5.33 0.98
N ILE A 168 12.82 4.95 -0.27
CA ILE A 168 13.84 3.96 -0.64
C ILE A 168 15.02 4.67 -1.29
N VAL A 169 16.21 4.38 -0.78
CA VAL A 169 17.48 4.94 -1.27
C VAL A 169 18.32 3.82 -1.85
N LYS A 170 18.74 4.01 -3.10
CA LYS A 170 19.70 3.18 -3.83
C LYS A 170 21.11 3.70 -3.63
N SER A 171 22.01 2.80 -3.28
CA SER A 171 23.45 3.02 -3.26
C SER A 171 24.14 1.79 -3.83
N ASN A 172 25.44 1.88 -4.13
CA ASN A 172 26.22 0.72 -4.53
C ASN A 172 27.16 0.30 -3.39
N VAL A 173 27.47 -0.99 -3.30
CA VAL A 173 28.40 -1.53 -2.31
C VAL A 173 29.27 -2.61 -2.95
N GLU A 174 30.56 -2.58 -2.63
CA GLU A 174 31.49 -3.61 -3.06
C GLU A 174 31.43 -4.79 -2.09
N ILE A 175 31.18 -5.98 -2.61
CA ILE A 175 31.15 -7.23 -1.86
C ILE A 175 32.08 -8.24 -2.52
N GLU A 176 32.95 -8.84 -1.72
CA GLU A 176 33.83 -9.94 -2.13
C GLU A 176 33.08 -11.27 -2.05
N ASP A 177 33.13 -12.07 -3.12
CA ASP A 177 32.63 -13.45 -3.15
C ASP A 177 33.66 -14.42 -2.52
N THR A 178 33.31 -15.71 -2.37
CA THR A 178 34.25 -16.67 -1.78
C THR A 178 35.44 -17.03 -2.69
N ASN A 179 35.41 -16.64 -3.96
CA ASN A 179 36.52 -16.76 -4.91
C ASN A 179 37.38 -15.49 -5.01
N LYS A 180 37.17 -14.51 -4.12
CA LYS A 180 37.84 -13.20 -4.10
C LYS A 180 37.53 -12.29 -5.29
N ASN A 181 36.45 -12.53 -6.02
CA ASN A 181 35.98 -11.55 -7.00
C ASN A 181 35.23 -10.44 -6.26
N ILE A 182 35.52 -9.20 -6.64
CA ILE A 182 34.86 -8.01 -6.09
C ILE A 182 33.68 -7.67 -7.00
N TRP A 183 32.48 -7.69 -6.42
CA TRP A 183 31.24 -7.36 -7.10
C TRP A 183 30.74 -5.98 -6.62
N ASN A 184 30.46 -5.07 -7.56
CA ASN A 184 29.82 -3.81 -7.25
C ASN A 184 28.29 -3.98 -7.34
N LEU A 185 27.65 -4.22 -6.20
CA LEU A 185 26.24 -4.62 -6.14
C LEU A 185 25.34 -3.46 -5.73
N THR A 186 24.11 -3.46 -6.27
CA THR A 186 23.06 -2.55 -5.84
C THR A 186 22.66 -2.81 -4.39
N ARG A 187 22.50 -1.76 -3.59
CA ARG A 187 22.03 -1.79 -2.20
C ARG A 187 20.80 -0.89 -2.04
N TYR A 188 19.71 -1.45 -1.53
CA TYR A 188 18.54 -0.66 -1.13
C TYR A 188 18.47 -0.47 0.38
N THR A 189 18.14 0.74 0.81
CA THR A 189 17.85 1.07 2.20
C THR A 189 16.52 1.79 2.31
N TYR A 190 15.75 1.45 3.33
CA TYR A 190 14.52 2.13 3.70
C TYR A 190 14.81 3.18 4.77
N GLU A 191 14.50 4.44 4.49
CA GLU A 191 14.72 5.56 5.41
C GLU A 191 13.42 5.90 6.15
N ILE A 192 13.43 5.73 7.46
CA ILE A 192 12.25 6.01 8.29
C ILE A 192 12.20 7.48 8.65
N SER A 193 11.05 8.11 8.35
CA SER A 193 10.81 9.54 8.61
C SER A 193 10.51 9.88 10.07
N TYR A 194 10.27 8.89 10.95
CA TYR A 194 9.92 9.06 12.36
C TYR A 194 10.99 8.48 13.29
N GLY A 195 11.71 9.33 14.03
CA GLY A 195 12.72 8.89 14.99
C GLY A 195 13.98 9.76 14.97
N LYS A 196 15.11 9.21 15.43
CA LYS A 196 16.43 9.82 15.20
C LYS A 196 16.61 9.95 13.69
N LYS A 197 16.94 11.17 13.23
CA LYS A 197 17.21 11.45 11.81
C LYS A 197 18.17 10.41 11.23
N ASP A 198 17.91 9.99 10.00
CA ASP A 198 18.79 9.18 9.14
C ASP A 198 18.97 7.70 9.52
N ASN A 199 17.98 7.10 10.20
CA ASN A 199 17.96 5.63 10.34
C ASN A 199 17.61 4.96 9.01
N LYS A 200 18.66 4.60 8.26
CA LYS A 200 18.59 3.69 7.11
C LYS A 200 18.52 2.26 7.59
N ILE A 201 17.46 1.56 7.16
CA ILE A 201 17.18 0.18 7.57
C ILE A 201 17.17 -0.71 6.35
N ASN A 202 17.64 -1.94 6.52
CA ASN A 202 17.55 -2.97 5.51
C ASN A 202 16.08 -3.39 5.31
N PRO A 203 15.48 -3.20 4.11
CA PRO A 203 14.08 -3.53 3.86
C PRO A 203 13.71 -4.99 4.14
N ALA A 204 14.64 -5.94 3.92
CA ALA A 204 14.38 -7.37 4.11
C ALA A 204 13.98 -7.72 5.56
N LEU A 205 14.43 -6.94 6.54
CA LEU A 205 14.09 -7.16 7.95
C LEU A 205 12.59 -7.06 8.23
N TYR A 206 11.85 -6.24 7.47
CA TYR A 206 10.40 -6.12 7.62
C TYR A 206 9.70 -7.40 7.16
N TYR A 207 10.11 -7.98 6.02
CA TYR A 207 9.57 -9.24 5.52
C TYR A 207 9.90 -10.40 6.45
N PHE A 208 11.16 -10.53 6.89
CA PHE A 208 11.58 -11.62 7.75
C PHE A 208 10.94 -11.56 9.15
N ALA A 209 10.68 -10.35 9.66
CA ALA A 209 10.00 -10.18 10.94
C ALA A 209 8.48 -10.44 10.83
N LYS A 210 7.86 -10.18 9.67
CA LYS A 210 6.43 -10.44 9.41
C LYS A 210 6.14 -11.93 9.20
N ASP A 211 6.82 -12.57 8.24
CA ASP A 211 6.45 -13.91 7.76
C ASP A 211 7.48 -14.99 8.15
N GLY A 212 8.63 -14.58 8.69
CA GLY A 212 9.77 -15.46 8.88
C GLY A 212 10.71 -15.44 7.68
N PHE A 213 11.86 -16.09 7.81
CA PHE A 213 12.93 -15.97 6.82
C PHE A 213 12.60 -16.60 5.47
N VAL A 214 12.06 -17.81 5.49
CA VAL A 214 11.77 -18.59 4.28
C VAL A 214 10.61 -17.96 3.50
N GLU A 215 9.48 -17.74 4.18
CA GLU A 215 8.30 -17.12 3.58
C GLU A 215 8.59 -15.67 3.15
N GLY A 216 9.38 -14.92 3.93
CA GLY A 216 9.78 -13.56 3.55
C GLY A 216 10.65 -13.52 2.29
N LEU A 217 11.55 -14.48 2.10
CA LEU A 217 12.33 -14.60 0.85
C LEU A 217 11.46 -15.05 -0.33
N HIS A 218 10.51 -15.96 -0.09
CA HIS A 218 9.55 -16.38 -1.10
C HIS A 218 8.66 -15.21 -1.54
N TYR A 219 8.17 -14.40 -0.59
CA TYR A 219 7.38 -13.20 -0.87
C TYR A 219 8.12 -12.15 -1.72
N LEU A 220 9.45 -12.12 -1.60
CA LEU A 220 10.35 -11.27 -2.41
C LEU A 220 10.66 -11.86 -3.79
N ASP A 221 10.03 -12.97 -4.20
CA ASP A 221 10.24 -13.63 -5.49
C ASP A 221 11.73 -13.98 -5.76
N ALA A 222 12.53 -14.11 -4.70
CA ALA A 222 13.98 -14.35 -4.77
C ALA A 222 14.34 -15.85 -4.76
N GLY A 223 13.38 -16.68 -4.35
CA GLY A 223 13.55 -18.10 -4.14
C GLY A 223 13.96 -18.87 -5.40
N ASP A 224 13.74 -18.34 -6.60
CA ASP A 224 14.14 -19.02 -7.83
C ASP A 224 15.61 -18.80 -8.23
N PHE A 225 16.29 -17.80 -7.66
CA PHE A 225 17.63 -17.38 -8.10
C PHE A 225 18.69 -17.40 -6.99
N ILE A 226 18.28 -17.72 -5.77
CA ILE A 226 19.16 -17.78 -4.60
C ILE A 226 18.97 -19.12 -3.89
N ARG A 227 20.05 -19.77 -3.47
CA ARG A 227 20.04 -20.94 -2.59
C ARG A 227 20.96 -20.72 -1.40
N LEU A 228 20.49 -21.14 -0.23
CA LEU A 228 21.30 -21.11 0.98
C LEU A 228 21.83 -22.52 1.25
N ARG A 229 23.15 -22.64 1.42
CA ARG A 229 23.85 -23.92 1.60
C ARG A 229 24.81 -23.84 2.79
N LYS A 230 25.17 -25.00 3.35
CA LYS A 230 26.17 -25.11 4.44
C LYS A 230 27.62 -25.10 3.95
N TYR A 231 27.81 -25.26 2.65
CA TYR A 231 29.11 -25.42 2.01
C TYR A 231 29.31 -24.37 0.93
N ASP A 232 30.58 -24.09 0.67
CA ASP A 232 31.01 -23.21 -0.40
C ASP A 232 30.87 -23.88 -1.78
N LEU A 233 31.00 -23.13 -2.86
CA LEU A 233 31.07 -23.70 -4.21
C LEU A 233 32.32 -24.57 -4.35
N ASP A 234 32.17 -25.71 -5.04
CA ASP A 234 33.32 -26.49 -5.48
C ASP A 234 33.96 -25.83 -6.69
N TYR A 235 35.00 -25.02 -6.42
CA TYR A 235 35.74 -24.26 -7.43
C TYR A 235 36.52 -25.13 -8.42
N ASN A 236 36.65 -26.44 -8.16
CA ASN A 236 37.25 -27.37 -9.12
C ASN A 236 36.25 -27.79 -10.21
N ASN A 237 34.97 -27.47 -10.07
CA ASN A 237 33.95 -27.77 -11.07
C ASN A 237 33.66 -26.51 -11.92
N PRO A 238 34.17 -26.43 -13.17
CA PRO A 238 34.04 -25.24 -13.99
C PRO A 238 32.59 -24.86 -14.29
N GLU A 239 31.70 -25.85 -14.43
CA GLU A 239 30.28 -25.60 -14.71
C GLU A 239 29.58 -24.87 -13.56
N LEU A 240 29.95 -25.18 -12.31
CA LEU A 240 29.36 -24.52 -11.15
C LEU A 240 29.87 -23.08 -11.00
N VAL A 241 31.15 -22.85 -11.28
CA VAL A 241 31.78 -21.52 -11.21
C VAL A 241 31.27 -20.58 -12.32
N GLU A 242 30.90 -21.15 -13.46
CA GLU A 242 30.28 -20.40 -14.56
C GLU A 242 28.83 -20.01 -14.23
N LYS A 243 28.05 -20.91 -13.64
CA LYS A 243 26.61 -20.70 -13.37
C LYS A 243 26.33 -19.94 -12.08
N TYR A 244 27.19 -20.05 -11.06
CA TYR A 244 26.90 -19.53 -9.73
C TYR A 244 27.97 -18.56 -9.22
N ALA A 245 27.51 -17.57 -8.47
CA ALA A 245 28.34 -16.79 -7.55
C ALA A 245 28.01 -17.21 -6.11
N CYS A 246 29.02 -17.29 -5.24
CA CYS A 246 28.83 -17.66 -3.85
C CYS A 246 29.30 -16.59 -2.89
N PHE A 247 28.41 -16.16 -2.00
CA PHE A 247 28.71 -15.21 -0.95
C PHE A 247 28.62 -15.88 0.40
N LYS A 248 29.71 -15.85 1.17
CA LYS A 248 29.69 -16.31 2.56
C LYS A 248 28.83 -15.37 3.38
N LEU A 249 27.73 -15.84 3.97
CA LEU A 249 26.87 -15.01 4.81
C LEU A 249 27.42 -14.93 6.24
N ASN A 250 27.67 -16.10 6.83
CA ASN A 250 28.29 -16.26 8.15
C ASN A 250 29.25 -17.47 8.13
N ASN A 251 29.61 -17.99 9.31
CA ASN A 251 30.50 -19.15 9.41
C ASN A 251 29.88 -20.48 8.96
N VAL A 252 28.54 -20.57 8.89
CA VAL A 252 27.78 -21.81 8.67
C VAL A 252 27.05 -21.80 7.33
N MET A 253 26.85 -20.64 6.71
CA MET A 253 25.96 -20.47 5.58
C MET A 253 26.60 -19.67 4.45
N TYR A 254 26.30 -20.14 3.25
CA TYR A 254 26.72 -19.60 1.98
C TYR A 254 25.49 -19.33 1.13
N CYS A 255 25.49 -18.22 0.42
CA CYS A 255 24.46 -17.79 -0.50
C CYS A 255 24.95 -18.06 -1.92
N HIS A 256 24.41 -19.10 -2.54
CA HIS A 256 24.65 -19.46 -3.94
C HIS A 256 23.63 -18.72 -4.78
N VAL A 257 24.08 -17.94 -5.74
CA VAL A 257 23.24 -17.05 -6.54
C VAL A 257 23.49 -17.36 -8.01
N ASP A 258 22.43 -17.33 -8.81
CA ASP A 258 22.57 -17.37 -10.27
C ASP A 258 23.39 -16.16 -10.76
N LYS A 259 24.54 -16.45 -11.38
CA LYS A 259 25.52 -15.44 -11.81
C LYS A 259 24.98 -14.55 -12.94
N GLU A 260 24.16 -15.10 -13.84
CA GLU A 260 23.56 -14.35 -14.94
C GLU A 260 22.58 -13.29 -14.40
N ARG A 261 21.70 -13.71 -13.48
CA ARG A 261 20.75 -12.79 -12.82
C ARG A 261 21.44 -11.79 -11.93
N LEU A 262 22.47 -12.20 -11.19
CA LEU A 262 23.25 -11.28 -10.37
C LEU A 262 23.88 -10.16 -11.22
N THR A 263 24.28 -10.45 -12.46
CA THR A 263 24.90 -9.46 -13.35
C THR A 263 23.87 -8.49 -13.93
N ASN A 264 22.69 -8.99 -14.30
CA ASN A 264 21.70 -8.23 -15.07
C ASN A 264 20.56 -7.61 -14.25
N ASP A 265 20.28 -8.11 -13.04
CA ASP A 265 19.12 -7.71 -12.23
C ASP A 265 19.52 -6.98 -10.93
N PRO A 266 19.38 -5.64 -10.87
CA PRO A 266 19.64 -4.84 -9.68
C PRO A 266 18.82 -5.24 -8.45
N TYR A 267 17.62 -5.80 -8.64
CA TYR A 267 16.79 -6.26 -7.52
C TYR A 267 17.41 -7.49 -6.86
N ILE A 268 17.87 -8.47 -7.64
CA ILE A 268 18.55 -9.66 -7.13
C ILE A 268 19.88 -9.28 -6.46
N GLN A 269 20.67 -8.37 -7.07
CA GLN A 269 21.86 -7.81 -6.44
C GLN A 269 21.53 -7.24 -5.04
N ALA A 270 20.46 -6.46 -4.94
CA ALA A 270 20.03 -5.88 -3.68
C ALA A 270 19.58 -6.93 -2.66
N ILE A 271 18.90 -8.00 -3.07
CA ILE A 271 18.54 -9.09 -2.15
C ILE A 271 19.77 -9.76 -1.57
N VAL A 272 20.80 -10.03 -2.38
CA VAL A 272 22.07 -10.62 -1.91
C VAL A 272 22.75 -9.72 -0.89
N VAL A 273 22.85 -8.42 -1.19
CA VAL A 273 23.37 -7.42 -0.24
C VAL A 273 22.53 -7.40 1.04
N MET A 274 21.20 -7.38 0.90
CA MET A 274 20.29 -7.35 2.04
C MET A 274 20.44 -8.58 2.93
N LEU A 275 20.63 -9.77 2.36
CA LEU A 275 20.91 -11.00 3.11
C LEU A 275 22.25 -10.94 3.83
N LYS A 276 23.30 -10.50 3.12
CA LYS A 276 24.66 -10.40 3.67
C LYS A 276 24.75 -9.41 4.83
N GLU A 277 24.04 -8.29 4.77
CA GLU A 277 23.98 -7.30 5.86
C GLU A 277 23.06 -7.73 7.00
N SER A 278 22.00 -8.48 6.68
CA SER A 278 21.03 -8.96 7.67
C SER A 278 21.54 -10.15 8.47
N ILE A 279 22.49 -10.94 7.96
CA ILE A 279 23.01 -12.15 8.62
C ILE A 279 24.45 -11.90 9.07
N THR A 280 24.69 -12.06 10.36
CA THR A 280 25.98 -11.83 11.02
C THR A 280 26.58 -13.14 11.52
N ASN A 281 27.88 -13.13 11.84
CA ASN A 281 28.58 -14.30 12.40
C ASN A 281 28.04 -14.79 13.75
N LYS A 282 27.22 -14.00 14.44
CA LYS A 282 26.57 -14.37 15.71
C LYS A 282 25.24 -15.08 15.49
N ASP A 283 24.71 -15.04 14.27
CA ASP A 283 23.45 -15.67 13.94
C ASP A 283 23.69 -17.15 13.64
N ASN A 284 23.03 -18.02 14.40
CA ASN A 284 23.03 -19.47 14.22
C ASN A 284 21.80 -19.90 13.39
N LEU A 285 21.40 -21.17 13.44
CA LEU A 285 20.20 -21.69 12.76
C LEU A 285 18.89 -21.02 13.23
N ASN A 286 18.91 -20.27 14.33
CA ASN A 286 17.76 -19.50 14.82
C ASN A 286 17.24 -18.46 13.80
N ILE A 287 17.95 -18.18 12.71
CA ILE A 287 17.42 -17.37 11.60
C ILE A 287 16.13 -17.94 11.00
N PHE A 288 15.84 -19.24 11.16
CA PHE A 288 14.59 -19.80 10.64
C PHE A 288 13.40 -19.46 11.55
N GLU A 289 13.66 -18.97 12.76
CA GLU A 289 12.62 -18.55 13.69
C GLU A 289 12.21 -17.09 13.44
N LYS A 290 10.91 -16.84 13.27
CA LYS A 290 10.35 -15.47 13.15
C LYS A 290 10.73 -14.57 14.35
N GLU A 291 10.81 -15.15 15.55
CA GLU A 291 11.16 -14.40 16.76
C GLU A 291 12.58 -13.81 16.72
N HIS A 292 13.52 -14.49 16.05
CA HIS A 292 14.87 -13.97 15.85
C HIS A 292 14.84 -12.63 15.09
N TRP A 293 14.11 -12.58 13.97
CA TRP A 293 14.00 -11.38 13.13
C TRP A 293 13.25 -10.25 13.82
N LEU A 294 12.20 -10.57 14.58
CA LEU A 294 11.49 -9.58 15.41
C LEU A 294 12.44 -8.90 16.41
N LYS A 295 13.28 -9.67 17.11
CA LYS A 295 14.27 -9.12 18.04
C LYS A 295 15.31 -8.28 17.30
N LYS A 296 15.75 -8.73 16.13
CA LYS A 296 16.75 -8.03 15.29
C LYS A 296 16.23 -6.68 14.79
N LEU A 297 15.00 -6.65 14.28
CA LEU A 297 14.32 -5.41 13.91
C LEU A 297 14.18 -4.49 15.13
N GLY A 298 13.73 -5.03 16.26
CA GLY A 298 13.57 -4.27 17.50
C GLY A 298 14.85 -3.62 18.03
N LYS A 299 16.00 -4.30 17.88
CA LYS A 299 17.32 -3.79 18.28
C LYS A 299 17.71 -2.50 17.55
N LEU A 300 17.15 -2.23 16.37
CA LEU A 300 17.38 -0.96 15.66
C LEU A 300 16.67 0.23 16.33
N PHE A 301 15.65 -0.03 17.15
CA PHE A 301 14.82 0.97 17.81
C PHE A 301 14.99 1.01 19.33
N THR A 302 15.81 0.15 19.91
CA THR A 302 16.11 0.15 21.35
C THR A 302 17.55 -0.23 21.65
N THR A 303 18.11 0.42 22.66
CA THR A 303 19.41 0.07 23.24
C THR A 303 19.30 -0.98 24.36
N SER A 304 18.07 -1.38 24.73
CA SER A 304 17.86 -2.35 25.81
C SER A 304 18.44 -3.72 25.43
N PRO A 305 19.25 -4.34 26.31
CA PRO A 305 19.77 -5.68 26.07
C PRO A 305 18.71 -6.78 26.29
N MET A 306 17.55 -6.45 26.89
CA MET A 306 16.51 -7.42 27.21
C MET A 306 15.76 -7.87 25.94
N ALA A 307 15.77 -9.18 25.68
CA ALA A 307 15.16 -9.77 24.49
C ALA A 307 13.65 -9.49 24.37
N GLU A 308 12.93 -9.44 25.50
CA GLU A 308 11.49 -9.14 25.50
C GLU A 308 11.20 -7.70 25.06
N ASN A 309 12.01 -6.74 25.50
CA ASN A 309 11.88 -5.34 25.07
C ASN A 309 12.20 -5.17 23.59
N GLN A 310 13.20 -5.89 23.08
CA GLN A 310 13.52 -5.91 21.65
C GLN A 310 12.35 -6.49 20.85
N LYS A 311 11.79 -7.63 21.26
CA LYS A 311 10.62 -8.24 20.61
C LYS A 311 9.42 -7.28 20.58
N LYS A 312 9.11 -6.64 21.71
CA LYS A 312 8.03 -5.63 21.79
C LYS A 312 8.26 -4.46 20.83
N LYS A 313 9.48 -3.91 20.79
CA LYS A 313 9.81 -2.81 19.87
C LYS A 313 9.79 -3.22 18.40
N GLY A 314 10.19 -4.45 18.09
CA GLY A 314 10.05 -5.04 16.76
C GLY A 314 8.57 -5.08 16.33
N ASN A 315 7.70 -5.57 17.20
CA ASN A 315 6.24 -5.63 16.94
C ASN A 315 5.62 -4.25 16.75
N THR A 316 5.96 -3.27 17.60
CA THR A 316 5.50 -1.89 17.43
C THR A 316 5.98 -1.31 16.10
N SER A 317 7.19 -1.64 15.65
CA SER A 317 7.72 -1.18 14.35
C SER A 317 6.97 -1.79 13.17
N LEU A 318 6.66 -3.10 13.20
CA LEU A 318 5.84 -3.76 12.17
C LEU A 318 4.44 -3.14 12.08
N ASN A 319 3.75 -3.02 13.22
CA ASN A 319 2.42 -2.41 13.24
C ASN A 319 2.45 -0.97 12.73
N SER A 320 3.52 -0.22 13.06
CA SER A 320 3.68 1.15 12.56
C SER A 320 3.92 1.21 11.05
N PHE A 321 4.61 0.23 10.49
CA PHE A 321 4.84 0.09 9.05
C PHE A 321 3.55 -0.32 8.31
N GLU A 322 2.74 -1.22 8.85
CA GLU A 322 1.42 -1.59 8.29
C GLU A 322 0.45 -0.41 8.27
N ILE A 323 0.50 0.43 9.29
CA ILE A 323 -0.32 1.63 9.43
C ILE A 323 0.21 2.78 8.56
N SER A 324 1.40 2.68 7.97
CA SER A 324 1.98 3.75 7.15
C SER A 324 1.23 4.01 5.84
N LEU A 325 0.62 2.97 5.25
CA LEU A 325 -0.23 3.07 4.07
C LEU A 325 -1.68 3.27 4.50
N ASP A 326 -2.25 4.46 4.33
CA ASP A 326 -3.67 4.71 4.60
C ASP A 326 -4.59 4.12 3.50
N LEU A 327 -5.83 3.82 3.87
CA LEU A 327 -6.83 3.27 2.94
C LEU A 327 -7.09 4.19 1.73
N ILE A 328 -7.05 5.51 1.91
CA ILE A 328 -7.26 6.46 0.79
C ILE A 328 -6.15 6.30 -0.24
N THR A 329 -4.89 6.29 0.19
CA THR A 329 -3.73 6.10 -0.69
C THR A 329 -3.83 4.74 -1.39
N GLN A 330 -4.18 3.67 -0.67
CA GLN A 330 -4.38 2.35 -1.24
C GLN A 330 -5.44 2.32 -2.36
N GLU A 331 -6.53 3.06 -2.22
CA GLU A 331 -7.56 3.15 -3.27
C GLU A 331 -7.06 3.92 -4.50
N ILE A 332 -6.43 5.09 -4.28
CA ILE A 332 -5.99 6.01 -5.33
C ILE A 332 -4.85 5.44 -6.19
N LEU A 333 -3.96 4.62 -5.62
CA LEU A 333 -2.83 4.04 -6.36
C LEU A 333 -3.31 3.23 -7.58
N LYS A 334 -2.84 3.60 -8.77
CA LYS A 334 -3.07 2.89 -10.03
C LYS A 334 -2.14 1.68 -10.17
N LEU A 335 -2.31 0.74 -9.23
CA LEU A 335 -1.60 -0.53 -9.20
C LEU A 335 -2.59 -1.68 -9.20
N LYS A 336 -2.16 -2.85 -9.68
CA LYS A 336 -2.92 -4.09 -9.52
C LYS A 336 -3.17 -4.38 -8.04
N PRO A 337 -4.32 -4.99 -7.67
CA PRO A 337 -4.67 -5.26 -6.27
C PRO A 337 -3.56 -5.96 -5.47
N GLU A 338 -2.81 -6.85 -6.11
CA GLU A 338 -1.68 -7.59 -5.51
C GLU A 338 -0.52 -6.71 -5.05
N ASN A 339 -0.26 -5.59 -5.73
CA ASN A 339 0.86 -4.68 -5.45
C ASN A 339 0.46 -3.50 -4.56
N LYS A 340 -0.84 -3.32 -4.32
CA LYS A 340 -1.36 -2.33 -3.37
C LYS A 340 -2.12 -2.94 -2.18
N ALA A 341 -2.04 -4.25 -1.96
CA ALA A 341 -2.78 -4.93 -0.89
C ALA A 341 -2.40 -4.45 0.53
N ASP A 342 -1.11 -4.21 0.77
CA ASP A 342 -0.59 -3.71 2.04
C ASP A 342 0.74 -2.94 1.86
N SER A 343 1.30 -2.41 2.94
CA SER A 343 2.58 -1.69 2.91
C SER A 343 3.75 -2.56 2.43
N TYR A 344 3.71 -3.87 2.64
CA TYR A 344 4.78 -4.80 2.22
C TYR A 344 4.72 -5.07 0.72
N ALA A 345 3.52 -5.15 0.15
CA ALA A 345 3.29 -5.25 -1.29
C ALA A 345 3.81 -4.01 -2.02
N ILE A 346 3.53 -2.80 -1.49
CA ILE A 346 4.07 -1.56 -2.05
C ILE A 346 5.58 -1.52 -1.93
N LEU A 347 6.14 -1.87 -0.78
CA LEU A 347 7.59 -1.92 -0.60
C LEU A 347 8.24 -2.89 -1.60
N ARG A 348 7.64 -4.06 -1.85
CA ARG A 348 8.13 -5.04 -2.82
C ARG A 348 8.08 -4.45 -4.23
N TRP A 349 6.94 -3.88 -4.60
CA TRP A 349 6.73 -3.24 -5.89
C TRP A 349 7.77 -2.13 -6.17
N VAL A 350 8.05 -1.27 -5.18
CA VAL A 350 9.09 -0.22 -5.32
C VAL A 350 10.47 -0.81 -5.49
N LEU A 351 10.83 -1.86 -4.74
CA LEU A 351 12.14 -2.49 -4.86
C LEU A 351 12.33 -3.18 -6.22
N GLN A 352 11.29 -3.85 -6.72
CA GLN A 352 11.30 -4.55 -8.01
C GLN A 352 11.38 -3.58 -9.19
N ASN A 353 10.63 -2.47 -9.15
CA ASN A 353 10.54 -1.51 -10.26
C ASN A 353 11.33 -0.22 -9.99
N PHE A 354 12.34 -0.27 -9.11
CA PHE A 354 13.03 0.92 -8.60
C PHE A 354 13.59 1.78 -9.72
N ASN A 355 14.26 1.18 -10.71
CA ASN A 355 14.93 1.95 -11.77
C ASN A 355 13.91 2.72 -12.60
N GLU A 356 12.81 2.08 -13.02
CA GLU A 356 11.74 2.74 -13.80
C GLU A 356 11.10 3.87 -13.01
N LEU A 357 10.80 3.64 -11.73
CA LEU A 357 10.29 4.67 -10.83
C LEU A 357 11.29 5.81 -10.63
N ALA A 358 12.57 5.50 -10.58
CA ALA A 358 13.64 6.46 -10.41
C ALA A 358 13.90 7.31 -11.66
N TYR A 359 13.53 6.87 -12.86
CA TYR A 359 13.68 7.66 -14.08
C TYR A 359 12.44 8.49 -14.45
N LYS A 360 11.37 8.43 -13.65
CA LYS A 360 10.17 9.24 -13.87
C LYS A 360 10.50 10.73 -13.88
N ASP A 361 9.93 11.45 -14.84
CA ASP A 361 10.04 12.89 -14.86
C ASP A 361 9.07 13.52 -13.85
N ASN A 362 9.64 14.09 -12.79
CA ASN A 362 8.89 14.78 -11.75
C ASN A 362 8.20 16.07 -12.23
N PHE A 363 8.56 16.65 -13.38
CA PHE A 363 7.93 17.89 -13.85
C PHE A 363 6.76 17.63 -14.80
N ASP A 364 6.73 16.46 -15.42
CA ASP A 364 5.67 16.08 -16.34
C ASP A 364 4.33 15.91 -15.62
N LEU A 365 3.29 16.62 -16.07
CA LEU A 365 1.93 16.45 -15.58
C LEU A 365 1.37 15.04 -15.80
N ALA A 366 1.85 14.28 -16.77
CA ALA A 366 1.44 12.89 -16.95
C ALA A 366 1.67 12.05 -15.66
N ASN A 367 2.70 12.39 -14.90
CA ASN A 367 3.04 11.78 -13.60
C ASN A 367 2.37 12.48 -12.41
N LYS A 368 1.39 13.35 -12.65
CA LYS A 368 0.70 14.15 -11.62
C LYS A 368 -0.82 14.02 -11.69
N ARG A 369 -1.42 14.40 -10.56
CA ARG A 369 -2.86 14.45 -10.33
C ARG A 369 -3.24 15.65 -9.49
N ILE A 370 -4.51 15.99 -9.50
CA ILE A 370 -5.12 17.04 -8.68
C ILE A 370 -5.90 16.42 -7.53
N ARG A 371 -6.00 17.12 -6.40
CA ARG A 371 -6.83 16.68 -5.27
C ARG A 371 -7.44 17.84 -4.50
N ILE A 372 -8.63 17.61 -3.95
CA ILE A 372 -9.29 18.48 -2.97
C ILE A 372 -9.70 17.69 -1.73
N ALA A 373 -10.63 16.73 -1.88
CA ALA A 373 -11.16 15.94 -0.78
C ALA A 373 -10.05 15.25 0.03
N GLU A 374 -9.05 14.71 -0.65
CA GLU A 374 -7.94 14.00 -0.02
C GLU A 374 -7.09 14.88 0.92
N TYR A 375 -6.74 16.11 0.52
CA TYR A 375 -5.95 16.97 1.41
C TYR A 375 -6.79 17.47 2.60
N LEU A 376 -8.10 17.63 2.43
CA LEU A 376 -9.02 17.95 3.53
C LEU A 376 -9.11 16.77 4.51
N ALA A 377 -9.22 15.55 4.00
CA ALA A 377 -9.21 14.33 4.81
C ALA A 377 -7.85 14.12 5.52
N ALA A 378 -6.74 14.51 4.89
CA ALA A 378 -5.39 14.39 5.46
C ALA A 378 -5.23 15.13 6.80
N GLU A 379 -5.98 16.22 7.03
CA GLU A 379 -6.00 16.92 8.32
C GLU A 379 -6.51 16.01 9.46
N VAL A 380 -7.52 15.19 9.17
CA VAL A 380 -8.07 14.19 10.12
C VAL A 380 -7.14 12.98 10.25
N VAL A 381 -6.53 12.54 9.14
CA VAL A 381 -5.53 11.45 9.12
C VAL A 381 -4.40 11.71 10.11
N ASN A 382 -3.86 12.92 10.13
CA ASN A 382 -2.74 13.28 11.02
C ASN A 382 -3.09 13.12 12.51
N ILE A 383 -4.32 13.47 12.88
CA ILE A 383 -4.82 13.37 14.26
C ILE A 383 -5.00 11.91 14.65
N ILE A 384 -5.68 11.14 13.80
CA ILE A 384 -5.93 9.71 14.03
C ILE A 384 -4.62 8.94 14.09
N SER A 385 -3.70 9.21 13.16
CA SER A 385 -2.37 8.58 13.14
C SER A 385 -1.63 8.81 14.45
N THR A 386 -1.63 10.03 14.98
CA THR A 386 -0.99 10.35 16.26
C THR A 386 -1.58 9.51 17.41
N LYS A 387 -2.90 9.32 17.41
CA LYS A 387 -3.59 8.51 18.43
C LYS A 387 -3.32 7.02 18.27
N LEU A 388 -3.38 6.50 17.04
CA LEU A 388 -3.05 5.11 16.72
C LEU A 388 -1.61 4.78 17.10
N TYR A 389 -0.64 5.62 16.71
CA TYR A 389 0.75 5.45 17.13
C TYR A 389 0.95 5.56 18.65
N GLY A 390 0.11 6.32 19.34
CA GLY A 390 0.05 6.35 20.80
C GLY A 390 -0.34 4.99 21.38
N LEU A 391 -1.41 4.38 20.87
CA LEU A 391 -1.88 3.05 21.29
C LEU A 391 -0.83 1.97 21.06
N LEU A 392 -0.16 1.97 19.91
CA LEU A 392 0.88 0.98 19.58
C LEU A 392 2.10 1.02 20.52
N LYS A 393 2.30 2.14 21.22
CA LYS A 393 3.39 2.32 22.18
C LYS A 393 3.00 1.90 23.60
N CYS A 394 1.71 1.74 23.90
CA CYS A 394 1.24 1.35 25.24
C CYS A 394 1.60 -0.11 25.53
N ASN A 395 2.13 -0.37 26.72
CA ASN A 395 2.52 -1.73 27.15
C ASN A 395 1.31 -2.60 27.51
N LYS A 396 0.29 -1.98 28.12
CA LYS A 396 -1.00 -2.58 28.42
C LYS A 396 -2.04 -1.60 27.94
N ILE A 397 -2.91 -2.06 27.05
CA ILE A 397 -4.01 -1.26 26.54
C ILE A 397 -5.18 -1.49 27.50
N THR A 398 -5.81 -0.41 27.93
CA THR A 398 -7.04 -0.44 28.75
C THR A 398 -8.24 0.03 27.92
N MET A 399 -9.46 -0.38 28.28
CA MET A 399 -10.69 0.08 27.62
C MET A 399 -10.76 1.62 27.56
N LYS A 400 -10.33 2.30 28.64
CA LYS A 400 -10.27 3.77 28.69
C LYS A 400 -9.29 4.37 27.67
N GLU A 401 -8.13 3.76 27.45
CA GLU A 401 -7.20 4.22 26.42
C GLU A 401 -7.76 4.03 25.02
N LEU A 402 -8.44 2.91 24.77
CA LEU A 402 -9.12 2.64 23.50
C LEU A 402 -10.24 3.65 23.23
N GLU A 403 -11.03 3.98 24.25
CA GLU A 403 -12.02 5.03 24.16
C GLU A 403 -11.37 6.39 23.88
N ASN A 404 -10.30 6.74 24.60
CA ASN A 404 -9.61 8.02 24.42
C ASN A 404 -9.05 8.18 23.00
N ALA A 405 -8.62 7.08 22.38
CA ALA A 405 -8.18 7.09 20.99
C ALA A 405 -9.34 7.44 20.03
N LEU A 406 -10.57 7.00 20.29
CA LEU A 406 -11.76 7.39 19.51
C LEU A 406 -12.32 8.79 19.85
N SER A 407 -11.87 9.43 20.93
CA SER A 407 -12.36 10.76 21.33
C SER A 407 -11.81 11.88 20.43
N ILE A 408 -12.33 12.02 19.21
CA ILE A 408 -11.96 13.09 18.26
C ILE A 408 -12.90 14.28 18.47
N LYS A 409 -12.36 15.50 18.47
CA LYS A 409 -13.18 16.72 18.59
C LYS A 409 -14.14 16.82 17.38
N PRO A 410 -15.45 17.00 17.59
CA PRO A 410 -16.41 16.99 16.48
C PRO A 410 -16.19 18.09 15.43
N ASN A 411 -15.74 19.28 15.84
CA ASN A 411 -15.52 20.43 14.93
C ASN A 411 -14.10 20.50 14.35
N ILE A 412 -13.29 19.45 14.48
CA ILE A 412 -11.85 19.52 14.20
C ILE A 412 -11.53 19.83 12.74
N LEU A 413 -12.28 19.24 11.80
CA LEU A 413 -12.07 19.47 10.37
C LEU A 413 -12.37 20.92 10.01
N ILE A 414 -13.47 21.47 10.52
CA ILE A 414 -13.86 22.88 10.29
C ILE A 414 -12.76 23.83 10.78
N PHE A 415 -12.23 23.59 11.97
CA PHE A 415 -11.14 24.38 12.51
C PHE A 415 -9.88 24.30 11.63
N LYS A 416 -9.50 23.08 11.21
CA LYS A 416 -8.34 22.88 10.34
C LYS A 416 -8.51 23.47 8.94
N MET A 417 -9.72 23.44 8.40
CA MET A 417 -10.06 24.09 7.15
C MET A 417 -9.86 25.61 7.20
N GLN A 418 -10.14 26.25 8.34
CA GLN A 418 -9.89 27.69 8.52
C GLN A 418 -8.40 28.04 8.60
N GLU A 419 -7.57 27.14 9.12
CA GLU A 419 -6.11 27.29 9.16
C GLU A 419 -5.44 27.00 7.80
N SER A 420 -6.14 26.29 6.91
CA SER A 420 -5.57 25.79 5.65
C SER A 420 -5.36 26.89 4.62
N ILE A 421 -4.14 26.98 4.09
CA ILE A 421 -3.77 27.87 2.98
C ILE A 421 -4.48 27.47 1.67
N LEU A 422 -4.95 26.21 1.59
CA LEU A 422 -5.66 25.67 0.44
C LEU A 422 -7.15 26.05 0.41
N LEU A 423 -7.65 26.71 1.46
CA LEU A 423 -8.94 27.39 1.44
C LEU A 423 -8.73 28.89 1.28
N ARG A 424 -9.42 29.48 0.31
CA ARG A 424 -9.30 30.91 -0.01
C ARG A 424 -10.61 31.63 0.26
N TYR A 425 -10.49 32.87 0.71
CA TYR A 425 -11.63 33.78 0.81
C TYR A 425 -12.10 34.20 -0.58
N ASP A 426 -13.40 34.23 -0.76
CA ASP A 426 -14.01 34.80 -1.95
C ASP A 426 -13.97 36.32 -1.90
N ASN A 427 -12.91 36.90 -2.47
CA ASN A 427 -12.75 38.34 -2.63
C ASN A 427 -13.07 38.79 -4.06
N ALA A 428 -13.81 37.96 -4.83
CA ALA A 428 -14.19 38.32 -6.19
C ALA A 428 -15.13 39.53 -6.15
N VAL A 429 -14.70 40.63 -6.77
CA VAL A 429 -15.52 41.83 -6.98
C VAL A 429 -16.36 41.73 -8.26
N ASN A 430 -16.16 40.67 -9.05
CA ASN A 430 -16.81 40.44 -10.33
C ASN A 430 -17.41 39.03 -10.41
N ASP A 431 -18.26 38.82 -11.41
CA ASP A 431 -19.02 37.56 -11.59
C ASP A 431 -18.20 36.43 -12.24
N MET A 432 -16.89 36.63 -12.48
CA MET A 432 -15.96 35.66 -13.08
C MET A 432 -15.56 34.54 -12.11
N THR A 433 -16.55 33.97 -11.43
CA THR A 433 -16.39 32.99 -10.37
C THR A 433 -15.85 31.64 -10.87
N VAL A 434 -16.05 31.30 -12.15
CA VAL A 434 -15.58 30.04 -12.76
C VAL A 434 -14.07 29.84 -12.57
N PHE A 435 -13.26 30.90 -12.74
CA PHE A 435 -11.81 30.79 -12.55
C PHE A 435 -11.43 30.50 -11.09
N SER A 436 -12.24 30.93 -10.11
CA SER A 436 -12.01 30.55 -8.71
C SER A 436 -12.15 29.04 -8.49
N ALA A 437 -12.99 28.35 -9.25
CA ALA A 437 -13.15 26.90 -9.18
C ALA A 437 -11.94 26.13 -9.74
N LEU A 438 -11.23 26.73 -10.69
CA LEU A 438 -10.10 26.14 -11.44
C LEU A 438 -8.73 26.50 -10.86
N LYS A 439 -8.67 27.32 -9.82
CA LYS A 439 -7.40 27.68 -9.18
C LYS A 439 -6.68 26.42 -8.68
N TYR A 440 -5.38 26.36 -8.92
CA TYR A 440 -4.53 25.31 -8.40
C TYR A 440 -3.29 25.85 -7.69
N THR A 441 -2.67 24.99 -6.90
CA THR A 441 -1.33 25.19 -6.37
C THR A 441 -0.55 23.89 -6.28
N THR A 442 0.77 23.94 -6.41
CA THR A 442 1.66 22.80 -6.12
C THR A 442 2.06 22.73 -4.63
N LYS A 443 1.67 23.73 -3.82
CA LYS A 443 1.96 23.83 -2.38
C LYS A 443 0.92 23.13 -1.51
N GLY A 444 1.22 22.97 -0.23
CA GLY A 444 0.29 22.48 0.79
C GLY A 444 0.70 21.15 1.41
N ILE A 445 -0.26 20.44 1.99
CA ILE A 445 -0.02 19.22 2.76
C ILE A 445 0.70 18.18 1.88
N SER A 446 1.75 17.57 2.42
CA SER A 446 2.57 16.55 1.74
C SER A 446 3.16 16.98 0.38
N THR A 447 3.35 18.29 0.14
CA THR A 447 4.06 18.80 -1.05
C THR A 447 5.16 19.80 -0.69
N GLN A 448 5.88 20.26 -1.71
CA GLN A 448 6.90 21.31 -1.57
C GLN A 448 6.27 22.59 -1.03
N GLY A 449 7.00 23.36 -0.23
CA GLY A 449 6.50 24.64 0.27
C GLY A 449 5.65 24.58 1.55
N ASN A 450 5.40 23.40 2.12
CA ASN A 450 4.49 23.28 3.29
C ASN A 450 5.09 23.86 4.59
N LYS A 451 6.40 23.68 4.79
CA LYS A 451 7.12 24.14 6.02
C LYS A 451 8.20 25.18 5.73
N THR A 452 8.68 25.26 4.49
CA THR A 452 9.75 26.16 4.06
C THR A 452 9.34 26.85 2.76
N ASN A 453 9.60 28.14 2.63
CA ASN A 453 9.34 28.87 1.39
C ASN A 453 10.39 28.61 0.30
N GLN A 454 11.42 27.83 0.61
CA GLN A 454 12.47 27.46 -0.33
C GLN A 454 12.00 26.32 -1.23
N ILE A 455 11.62 26.70 -2.45
CA ILE A 455 11.21 25.79 -3.52
C ILE A 455 12.21 25.95 -4.67
N PRO A 456 12.76 24.86 -5.23
CA PRO A 456 13.70 24.94 -6.36
C PRO A 456 13.13 25.73 -7.53
N GLU A 457 13.98 26.49 -8.21
CA GLU A 457 13.59 27.25 -9.39
C GLU A 457 13.08 26.35 -10.52
N SER A 458 13.62 25.13 -10.64
CA SER A 458 13.14 24.12 -11.59
C SER A 458 11.66 23.82 -11.44
N SER A 459 11.14 23.77 -10.20
CA SER A 459 9.71 23.55 -9.93
C SER A 459 8.80 24.72 -10.35
N ARG A 460 9.37 25.88 -10.70
CA ARG A 460 8.63 27.09 -11.14
C ARG A 460 8.59 27.25 -12.65
N ARG A 461 9.32 26.40 -13.39
CA ARG A 461 9.44 26.49 -14.85
C ARG A 461 8.16 26.01 -15.52
N ILE A 462 7.91 26.52 -16.72
CA ILE A 462 6.86 26.01 -17.61
C ILE A 462 7.39 24.73 -18.26
N TYR A 463 6.56 23.68 -18.29
CA TYR A 463 6.89 22.40 -18.90
C TYR A 463 5.98 22.13 -20.11
N PRO A 464 6.43 21.43 -21.17
CA PRO A 464 5.61 21.19 -22.36
C PRO A 464 4.24 20.58 -22.06
N SER A 465 4.15 19.65 -21.10
CA SER A 465 2.86 19.02 -20.75
C SER A 465 1.90 19.93 -20.01
N HIS A 466 2.31 21.14 -19.60
CA HIS A 466 1.41 22.18 -19.07
C HIS A 466 0.45 22.69 -20.14
N MET A 467 0.86 22.68 -21.42
CA MET A 467 0.04 23.24 -22.50
C MET A 467 -1.33 22.56 -22.58
N GLY A 468 -2.40 23.35 -22.56
CA GLY A 468 -3.78 22.86 -22.59
C GLY A 468 -4.28 22.21 -21.29
N ARG A 469 -3.43 22.07 -20.27
CA ARG A 469 -3.78 21.50 -18.95
C ARG A 469 -3.71 22.54 -17.83
N LEU A 470 -2.67 23.36 -17.84
CA LEU A 470 -2.44 24.50 -16.94
C LEU A 470 -2.34 25.78 -17.75
N ASP A 471 -2.91 26.87 -17.25
CA ASP A 471 -2.71 28.18 -17.84
C ASP A 471 -1.28 28.67 -17.55
N VAL A 472 -0.50 28.83 -18.61
CA VAL A 472 0.90 29.26 -18.55
C VAL A 472 1.06 30.77 -18.38
N ASN A 473 -0.02 31.54 -18.57
CA ASN A 473 -0.01 33.01 -18.51
C ASN A 473 -0.51 33.56 -17.17
N THR A 474 -1.20 32.75 -16.36
CA THR A 474 -1.70 33.18 -15.05
C THR A 474 -0.89 32.58 -13.91
N SER A 475 -0.32 33.45 -13.09
CA SER A 475 0.35 33.08 -11.85
C SER A 475 0.23 34.17 -10.80
N SER A 476 0.29 33.80 -9.52
CA SER A 476 0.36 34.78 -8.43
C SER A 476 1.72 35.48 -8.40
N ASN A 477 1.72 36.79 -8.13
CA ASN A 477 2.95 37.58 -7.93
C ASN A 477 3.79 37.08 -6.75
N GLY A 478 3.16 36.57 -5.70
CA GLY A 478 3.87 36.08 -4.51
C GLY A 478 4.48 34.69 -4.71
N ASP A 479 4.00 33.93 -5.69
CA ASP A 479 4.39 32.54 -5.93
C ASP A 479 4.42 32.20 -7.44
N PRO A 480 5.32 32.83 -8.20
CA PRO A 480 5.43 32.62 -9.65
C PRO A 480 5.70 31.15 -9.97
N GLY A 481 4.89 30.59 -10.88
CA GLY A 481 5.02 29.23 -11.42
C GLY A 481 4.48 28.11 -10.52
N LEU A 482 3.97 28.43 -9.33
CA LEU A 482 3.48 27.43 -8.35
C LEU A 482 1.96 27.49 -8.12
N THR A 483 1.33 28.53 -8.65
CA THR A 483 -0.10 28.80 -8.55
C THR A 483 -0.58 29.30 -9.90
N GLY A 484 -1.82 28.99 -10.24
CA GLY A 484 -2.41 29.39 -11.52
C GLY A 484 -3.83 28.87 -11.64
N ASN A 485 -4.33 28.80 -12.87
CA ASN A 485 -5.61 28.18 -13.18
C ASN A 485 -5.41 26.92 -14.02
N LEU A 486 -6.21 25.89 -13.75
CA LEU A 486 -6.36 24.76 -14.66
C LEU A 486 -7.04 25.25 -15.95
N CYS A 487 -6.65 24.66 -17.08
CA CYS A 487 -7.32 24.94 -18.34
C CYS A 487 -8.76 24.37 -18.28
N PRO A 488 -9.78 25.20 -18.54
CA PRO A 488 -11.18 24.76 -18.44
C PRO A 488 -11.57 23.71 -19.47
N ILE A 489 -10.77 23.55 -20.53
CA ILE A 489 -11.00 22.59 -21.64
C ILE A 489 -10.06 21.39 -21.60
N SER A 490 -9.39 21.16 -20.47
CA SER A 490 -8.53 20.00 -20.27
C SER A 490 -9.35 18.70 -20.37
N ASP A 491 -8.87 17.65 -21.05
CA ASP A 491 -9.57 16.35 -21.18
C ASP A 491 -9.43 15.44 -19.93
N MET A 492 -9.33 16.03 -18.75
CA MET A 492 -9.24 15.29 -17.50
C MET A 492 -10.60 14.67 -17.13
N LYS A 493 -10.73 13.36 -17.32
CA LYS A 493 -11.93 12.62 -16.89
C LYS A 493 -11.92 12.24 -15.41
N THR A 494 -10.75 12.30 -14.77
CA THR A 494 -10.55 11.93 -13.36
C THR A 494 -9.64 12.96 -12.69
N THR A 495 -9.24 12.70 -11.45
CA THR A 495 -8.23 13.49 -10.74
C THR A 495 -6.84 13.41 -11.39
N PHE A 496 -6.56 12.50 -12.32
CA PHE A 496 -5.26 12.36 -12.98
C PHE A 496 -5.20 13.19 -14.26
N PHE A 497 -4.05 13.83 -14.54
CA PHE A 497 -3.85 14.58 -15.79
C PHE A 497 -3.74 13.67 -17.01
N ASP A 498 -3.29 12.43 -16.78
CA ASP A 498 -3.27 11.38 -17.79
C ASP A 498 -3.86 10.09 -17.18
N ASN A 499 -4.90 9.56 -17.83
CA ASN A 499 -5.58 8.36 -17.36
C ASN A 499 -4.89 7.08 -17.81
N ASP A 500 -4.20 7.12 -18.95
CA ASP A 500 -3.65 5.97 -19.64
C ASP A 500 -2.22 5.63 -19.15
N VAL A 501 -1.60 6.56 -18.42
CA VAL A 501 -0.32 6.30 -17.75
C VAL A 501 -0.53 5.35 -16.57
N GLU A 502 -0.04 4.13 -16.76
CA GLU A 502 0.04 3.10 -15.71
C GLU A 502 1.35 3.23 -14.92
N GLU A 503 1.33 2.75 -13.67
CA GLU A 503 2.54 2.59 -12.89
C GLU A 503 3.33 1.37 -13.37
N PRO A 504 4.67 1.38 -13.29
CA PRO A 504 5.49 0.26 -13.76
C PRO A 504 5.24 -0.99 -12.91
N GLU A 505 4.74 -2.07 -13.50
CA GLU A 505 4.41 -3.33 -12.81
C GLU A 505 4.91 -4.59 -13.56
N ASN A 506 5.86 -4.43 -14.49
CA ASN A 506 6.23 -5.48 -15.43
C ASN A 506 7.21 -6.51 -14.85
N TYR A 507 7.93 -6.19 -13.76
CA TYR A 507 8.97 -7.07 -13.21
C TYR A 507 8.55 -8.54 -13.07
N ARG A 508 7.37 -8.81 -12.48
CA ARG A 508 6.88 -10.19 -12.29
C ARG A 508 6.47 -10.88 -13.60
N LEU A 509 5.98 -10.12 -14.57
CA LEU A 509 5.63 -10.66 -15.90
C LEU A 509 6.91 -11.01 -16.65
N GLU A 510 7.88 -10.11 -16.68
CA GLU A 510 9.21 -10.33 -17.26
C GLU A 510 9.91 -11.52 -16.60
N LEU A 511 9.79 -11.66 -15.27
CA LEU A 511 10.32 -12.80 -14.54
C LEU A 511 9.70 -14.12 -15.00
N LYS A 512 8.38 -14.16 -15.19
CA LYS A 512 7.66 -15.35 -15.68
C LYS A 512 8.06 -15.68 -17.11
N GLU A 513 8.13 -14.68 -18.00
CA GLU A 513 8.56 -14.89 -19.37
C GLU A 513 9.99 -15.45 -19.43
N LEU A 514 10.90 -14.91 -18.62
CA LEU A 514 12.26 -15.39 -18.53
C LEU A 514 12.35 -16.83 -17.98
N LEU A 515 11.57 -17.18 -16.96
CA LEU A 515 11.59 -18.51 -16.36
C LEU A 515 10.93 -19.60 -17.21
N TYR A 516 9.94 -19.26 -18.04
CA TYR A 516 9.08 -20.25 -18.71
C TYR A 516 9.11 -20.21 -20.24
N ASN A 517 9.39 -19.05 -20.83
CA ASN A 517 9.27 -18.84 -22.27
C ASN A 517 10.61 -18.56 -22.95
N ASN A 518 11.66 -18.32 -22.18
CA ASN A 518 13.00 -18.11 -22.73
C ASN A 518 13.75 -19.44 -22.79
N ASP A 519 13.83 -20.03 -23.99
CA ASP A 519 14.56 -21.29 -24.22
C ASP A 519 16.07 -21.20 -23.94
N ASP A 520 16.63 -19.99 -23.99
CA ASP A 520 18.04 -19.72 -23.76
C ASP A 520 18.37 -19.62 -22.26
N TYR A 521 17.41 -19.19 -21.43
CA TYR A 521 17.59 -19.09 -19.98
C TYR A 521 17.13 -20.38 -19.28
N LYS A 522 18.09 -21.11 -18.69
CA LYS A 522 17.79 -22.27 -17.86
C LYS A 522 18.08 -21.95 -16.41
N ASN A 523 17.03 -21.81 -15.61
CA ASN A 523 17.17 -21.64 -14.16
C ASN A 523 18.11 -22.74 -13.64
N PRO A 524 19.27 -22.35 -13.06
CA PRO A 524 20.27 -23.31 -12.68
C PRO A 524 19.82 -24.14 -11.46
N PHE A 525 18.88 -23.62 -10.66
CA PHE A 525 18.26 -24.31 -9.54
C PHE A 525 17.00 -25.07 -9.97
N LYS A 526 17.11 -26.41 -10.03
CA LYS A 526 16.02 -27.31 -10.44
C LYS A 526 15.06 -27.69 -9.32
N SER A 527 15.49 -27.55 -8.07
CA SER A 527 14.78 -27.92 -6.85
C SER A 527 14.06 -26.72 -6.24
N ASP A 528 13.03 -26.99 -5.45
CA ASP A 528 12.32 -25.97 -4.68
C ASP A 528 13.22 -25.39 -3.58
N PHE A 529 13.16 -24.06 -3.39
CA PHE A 529 13.98 -23.34 -2.42
C PHE A 529 13.77 -23.83 -0.99
N VAL A 530 12.51 -24.02 -0.59
CA VAL A 530 12.16 -24.46 0.75
C VAL A 530 12.72 -25.87 0.97
N MET A 531 12.54 -26.76 0.00
CA MET A 531 13.06 -28.13 0.08
C MET A 531 14.58 -28.16 0.22
N ASP A 532 15.31 -27.39 -0.59
CA ASP A 532 16.77 -27.28 -0.51
C ASP A 532 17.24 -26.79 0.86
N LEU A 533 16.53 -25.81 1.41
CA LEU A 533 16.85 -25.18 2.68
C LEU A 533 16.52 -26.13 3.85
N LYS A 534 15.40 -26.86 3.78
CA LYS A 534 15.05 -27.90 4.76
C LYS A 534 16.04 -29.07 4.72
N GLU A 535 16.42 -29.56 3.55
CA GLU A 535 17.44 -30.61 3.40
C GLU A 535 18.79 -30.18 3.97
N CYS A 536 19.17 -28.92 3.79
CA CYS A 536 20.45 -28.43 4.27
C CYS A 536 20.46 -28.16 5.78
N PHE A 537 19.38 -27.61 6.35
CA PHE A 537 19.41 -26.99 7.67
C PHE A 537 18.45 -27.58 8.71
N ILE A 538 17.41 -28.31 8.31
CA ILE A 538 16.41 -28.90 9.22
C ILE A 538 16.73 -30.39 9.45
N ASP A 539 16.43 -30.91 10.64
CA ASP A 539 16.68 -32.31 11.01
C ASP A 539 15.91 -33.28 10.10
N LYS A 540 16.49 -34.45 9.81
CA LYS A 540 15.92 -35.44 8.87
C LYS A 540 14.51 -35.88 9.24
N ASN A 541 14.19 -35.89 10.54
CA ASN A 541 12.88 -36.28 11.05
C ASN A 541 11.79 -35.24 10.76
N GLU A 542 12.12 -33.94 10.82
CA GLU A 542 11.18 -32.84 10.57
C GLU A 542 11.00 -32.60 9.06
N LEU A 543 12.05 -32.87 8.27
CA LEU A 543 11.95 -32.99 6.82
C LEU A 543 11.00 -34.12 6.40
N TYR A 544 11.07 -35.29 7.05
CA TYR A 544 10.16 -36.41 6.80
C TYR A 544 8.70 -36.04 7.09
N CYS A 545 8.42 -35.34 8.21
CA CYS A 545 7.08 -34.83 8.52
C CYS A 545 6.58 -33.83 7.48
N THR A 546 7.42 -32.87 7.06
CA THR A 546 7.07 -31.92 5.99
C THR A 546 6.76 -32.64 4.68
N ILE A 547 7.58 -33.62 4.29
CA ILE A 547 7.37 -34.40 3.07
C ILE A 547 6.03 -35.14 3.15
N LEU A 548 5.71 -35.72 4.31
CA LEU A 548 4.41 -36.38 4.53
C LEU A 548 3.23 -35.40 4.44
N GLU A 549 3.37 -34.17 4.97
CA GLU A 549 2.35 -33.12 4.85
C GLU A 549 2.16 -32.68 3.40
N LEU A 550 3.26 -32.45 2.67
CA LEU A 550 3.21 -32.09 1.25
C LEU A 550 2.64 -33.22 0.38
N VAL A 551 2.89 -34.48 0.72
CA VAL A 551 2.28 -35.64 0.06
C VAL A 551 0.78 -35.69 0.35
N LYS A 552 0.36 -35.44 1.59
CA LYS A 552 -1.07 -35.34 1.95
C LYS A 552 -1.77 -34.19 1.25
N GLU A 553 -1.14 -33.02 1.17
CA GLU A 553 -1.66 -31.89 0.40
C GLU A 553 -1.77 -32.22 -1.10
N ARG A 554 -0.75 -32.88 -1.67
CA ARG A 554 -0.76 -33.33 -3.05
C ARG A 554 -1.90 -34.31 -3.29
N ASP A 555 -2.07 -35.29 -2.42
CA ASP A 555 -3.09 -36.32 -2.57
C ASP A 555 -4.49 -35.71 -2.39
N SER A 556 -4.68 -34.79 -1.45
CA SER A 556 -5.93 -34.03 -1.30
C SER A 556 -6.23 -33.11 -2.50
N LEU A 557 -5.21 -32.44 -3.06
CA LEU A 557 -5.36 -31.62 -4.26
C LEU A 557 -5.69 -32.50 -5.48
N ALA A 558 -5.05 -33.65 -5.60
CA ALA A 558 -5.33 -34.62 -6.65
C ALA A 558 -6.75 -35.17 -6.54
N GLU A 559 -7.21 -35.50 -5.33
CA GLU A 559 -8.60 -35.91 -5.05
C GLU A 559 -9.60 -34.80 -5.40
N ASN A 560 -9.33 -33.55 -5.03
CA ASN A 560 -10.19 -32.41 -5.38
C ASN A 560 -10.24 -32.18 -6.90
N ILE A 561 -9.12 -32.30 -7.60
CA ILE A 561 -9.08 -32.20 -9.06
C ILE A 561 -9.84 -33.36 -9.69
N LEU A 562 -9.66 -34.59 -9.20
CA LEU A 562 -10.38 -35.75 -9.70
C LEU A 562 -11.88 -35.61 -9.49
N SER A 563 -12.29 -35.15 -8.31
CA SER A 563 -13.69 -34.91 -7.96
C SER A 563 -14.31 -33.84 -8.86
N ASN A 564 -13.61 -32.70 -9.07
CA ASN A 564 -14.05 -31.66 -9.99
C ASN A 564 -14.12 -32.15 -11.44
N MET A 565 -13.14 -32.94 -11.89
CA MET A 565 -13.15 -33.54 -13.23
C MET A 565 -14.31 -34.52 -13.39
N VAL A 566 -14.58 -35.36 -12.39
CA VAL A 566 -15.74 -36.27 -12.38
C VAL A 566 -17.05 -35.48 -12.39
N GLU A 567 -17.14 -34.40 -11.63
CA GLU A 567 -18.33 -33.55 -11.57
C GLU A 567 -18.58 -32.80 -12.89
N GLU A 568 -17.53 -32.26 -13.53
CA GLU A 568 -17.62 -31.67 -14.86
C GLU A 568 -17.98 -32.71 -15.92
N THR A 569 -17.37 -33.90 -15.86
CA THR A 569 -17.65 -35.00 -16.79
C THR A 569 -19.10 -35.46 -16.64
N ASN A 570 -19.60 -35.58 -15.40
CA ASN A 570 -21.01 -35.90 -15.12
C ASN A 570 -21.95 -34.78 -15.58
N LYS A 571 -21.60 -33.50 -15.39
CA LYS A 571 -22.39 -32.37 -15.92
C LYS A 571 -22.45 -32.39 -17.45
N LEU A 572 -21.36 -32.73 -18.13
CA LEU A 572 -21.30 -32.88 -19.59
C LEU A 572 -22.07 -34.10 -20.08
N LEU A 573 -22.01 -35.22 -19.35
CA LEU A 573 -22.80 -36.43 -19.62
C LEU A 573 -24.30 -36.19 -19.42
N ILE A 574 -24.70 -35.46 -18.37
CA ILE A 574 -26.10 -35.05 -18.13
C ILE A 574 -26.57 -34.08 -19.22
N LYS A 575 -25.70 -33.17 -19.68
CA LYS A 575 -26.01 -32.21 -20.75
C LYS A 575 -26.14 -32.91 -22.12
N SER A 576 -25.30 -33.91 -22.41
CA SER A 576 -25.37 -34.70 -23.64
C SER A 576 -26.52 -35.72 -23.62
N THR A 577 -26.83 -36.34 -22.48
CA THR A 577 -28.00 -37.24 -22.34
C THR A 577 -29.32 -36.48 -22.36
N LYS A 578 -29.39 -35.23 -21.87
CA LYS A 578 -30.55 -34.34 -22.08
C LYS A 578 -30.76 -33.95 -23.55
N TYR A 579 -29.70 -33.90 -24.37
CA TYR A 579 -29.81 -33.64 -25.81
C TYR A 579 -30.11 -34.91 -26.62
N ASN A 580 -29.78 -36.10 -26.11
CA ASN A 580 -29.94 -37.38 -26.82
C ASN A 580 -31.05 -38.29 -26.27
N THR A 581 -32.01 -37.77 -25.50
CA THR A 581 -33.23 -38.52 -25.11
C THR A 581 -34.47 -38.00 -25.84
N MET A 582 -34.43 -38.11 -27.16
CA MET A 582 -35.57 -38.36 -28.05
C MET A 582 -35.09 -39.38 -29.09
N GLU A 583 -34.76 -40.60 -28.64
CA GLU A 583 -35.04 -41.88 -29.32
C GLU A 583 -34.22 -43.03 -28.69
N THR A 584 -34.95 -44.10 -28.39
CA THR A 584 -34.50 -45.47 -28.06
C THR A 584 -34.00 -45.78 -26.63
N LEU A 585 -34.53 -46.92 -26.18
CA LEU A 585 -34.63 -47.48 -24.84
C LEU A 585 -33.57 -48.58 -24.63
N LYS A 586 -33.23 -48.81 -23.36
CA LYS A 586 -32.83 -50.09 -22.73
C LYS A 586 -31.48 -50.69 -23.15
N GLU A 587 -30.49 -50.62 -22.25
CA GLU A 587 -29.92 -51.76 -21.52
C GLU A 587 -28.74 -51.30 -20.64
N GLY A 588 -28.51 -52.00 -19.53
CA GLY A 588 -27.75 -51.52 -18.38
C GLY A 588 -26.27 -51.24 -18.63
N PHE A 589 -25.81 -50.06 -18.21
CA PHE A 589 -24.40 -49.71 -18.10
C PHE A 589 -24.05 -49.58 -16.62
N ASN A 590 -23.18 -50.47 -16.12
CA ASN A 590 -22.65 -50.45 -14.75
C ASN A 590 -21.15 -50.06 -14.82
N PRO A 591 -20.78 -48.80 -14.52
CA PRO A 591 -19.44 -48.27 -14.82
C PRO A 591 -18.35 -48.70 -13.81
N ILE A 592 -18.57 -49.77 -13.05
CA ILE A 592 -17.65 -50.21 -11.98
C ILE A 592 -16.79 -51.42 -12.40
N ASN A 593 -17.13 -52.17 -13.47
CA ASN A 593 -16.51 -53.47 -13.72
C ASN A 593 -15.37 -53.53 -14.77
N ASP A 594 -14.98 -52.44 -15.43
CA ASP A 594 -13.88 -52.44 -16.42
C ASP A 594 -12.66 -51.58 -16.04
N LEU A 595 -12.32 -51.57 -14.74
CA LEU A 595 -11.09 -50.92 -14.23
C LEU A 595 -9.84 -51.82 -14.25
N ASN A 596 -9.83 -52.90 -15.04
CA ASN A 596 -8.72 -53.85 -15.11
C ASN A 596 -7.68 -53.58 -16.22
N ILE A 597 -7.48 -52.32 -16.63
CA ILE A 597 -6.37 -51.93 -17.55
C ILE A 597 -5.38 -50.94 -16.91
N ILE A 598 -5.30 -50.88 -15.58
CA ILE A 598 -4.22 -50.15 -14.89
C ILE A 598 -3.34 -51.12 -14.09
N PRO A 599 -2.56 -51.98 -14.78
CA PRO A 599 -1.21 -52.22 -14.26
C PRO A 599 -0.12 -52.39 -15.34
N LYS A 600 -0.20 -51.69 -16.48
CA LYS A 600 0.91 -51.68 -17.47
C LYS A 600 1.48 -50.31 -17.86
N THR A 601 0.88 -49.22 -17.41
CA THR A 601 1.39 -47.86 -17.66
C THR A 601 2.18 -47.30 -16.47
N VAL A 602 2.06 -47.92 -15.28
CA VAL A 602 2.71 -47.47 -14.04
C VAL A 602 4.19 -47.89 -13.97
N GLU A 603 4.65 -48.85 -14.78
CA GLU A 603 6.07 -49.22 -14.83
C GLU A 603 6.93 -48.35 -15.77
N LYS A 604 6.34 -47.42 -16.54
CA LYS A 604 7.08 -46.60 -17.51
C LYS A 604 7.28 -45.13 -17.15
N VAL A 605 6.69 -44.64 -16.07
CA VAL A 605 6.88 -43.25 -15.64
C VAL A 605 7.90 -43.23 -14.51
N LYS A 606 9.16 -42.93 -14.85
CA LYS A 606 10.20 -42.71 -13.84
C LYS A 606 9.77 -41.53 -12.97
N SER A 607 9.93 -41.69 -11.66
CA SER A 607 9.63 -40.71 -10.60
C SER A 607 10.18 -39.29 -10.82
N ARG A 608 11.14 -39.10 -11.75
CA ARG A 608 11.66 -37.80 -12.15
C ARG A 608 10.70 -36.96 -13.01
N ASP A 609 9.85 -37.59 -13.82
CA ASP A 609 9.02 -36.86 -14.80
C ASP A 609 7.77 -36.24 -14.14
N ILE A 610 7.26 -36.86 -13.07
CA ILE A 610 6.11 -36.37 -12.30
C ILE A 610 6.50 -35.18 -11.39
N LEU A 611 7.74 -35.17 -10.86
CA LEU A 611 8.28 -34.05 -10.08
C LEU A 611 8.37 -32.76 -10.91
N GLN A 612 8.75 -32.86 -12.19
CA GLN A 612 8.80 -31.69 -13.08
C GLN A 612 7.41 -31.11 -13.40
N ILE A 613 6.39 -31.95 -13.45
CA ILE A 613 5.01 -31.52 -13.75
C ILE A 613 4.36 -30.85 -12.53
N LEU A 614 4.64 -31.33 -11.31
CA LEU A 614 4.12 -30.73 -10.07
C LEU A 614 4.79 -29.39 -9.73
N VAL A 615 6.09 -29.24 -9.99
CA VAL A 615 6.82 -27.96 -9.86
C VAL A 615 6.27 -26.91 -10.85
N LYS A 616 5.84 -27.32 -12.04
CA LYS A 616 5.22 -26.43 -13.04
C LYS A 616 3.82 -25.93 -12.64
N ARG A 617 3.07 -26.65 -11.78
CA ARG A 617 1.69 -26.30 -11.43
C ARG A 617 1.54 -25.59 -10.08
N LYS A 618 2.38 -25.89 -9.09
CA LYS A 618 2.36 -25.17 -7.79
C LYS A 618 2.82 -23.70 -7.91
N ARG A 619 3.53 -23.34 -9.00
CA ARG A 619 3.95 -21.97 -9.33
C ARG A 619 2.90 -21.13 -10.09
N ASN A 620 1.76 -21.72 -10.45
CA ASN A 620 0.67 -21.05 -11.18
C ASN A 620 -0.56 -20.72 -10.30
N ILE A 621 -0.45 -20.97 -8.98
CA ILE A 621 -1.35 -20.46 -7.93
C ILE A 621 -0.48 -19.57 -7.06
#